data_AF-A0A1B2ASF9-F1
#
_entry.id   AF-A0A1B2ASF9-F1
#
_cell.length_a   1.000
_cell.length_b   1.000
_cell.length_c   1.000
_cell.angle_alpha   90.00
_cell.angle_beta   90.00
_cell.angle_gamma   90.00
#
_symmetry.space_group_name_H-M   'P 1'
#
loop_
_entity.id
_entity.type
_entity.pdbx_description
1 polymer ?
#
loop_
_entity_poly.entity_id
_entity_poly.type
_entity_poly.pdbx_seq_one_letter_code
_entity_poly.pdbx_strand_id
1 'polypeptide(L)'
;TLNFISLYTVVVNGHVEKRADSRKPIWDIAHKVNDLELVDEYLGDGANGLELDVAFTKDGTAEKMYHGIPCDCFRSCKRTEEFTKYMD
;
A
#
# COMPACT_ATOMS: atom_id res chain seq x y z
N THR A 1 17.22 -1.60 -15.96
CA THR A 1 15.90 -1.08 -16.37
C THR A 1 15.31 -0.43 -15.16
N LEU A 2 15.14 0.89 -15.17
CA LEU A 2 14.50 1.61 -14.06
C LEU A 2 13.00 1.33 -14.17
N ASN A 3 12.48 0.48 -13.29
CA ASN A 3 11.03 0.44 -13.05
C ASN A 3 10.74 1.68 -12.20
N PHE A 4 9.90 2.58 -12.70
CA PHE A 4 9.39 3.66 -11.87
C PHE A 4 8.51 3.01 -10.81
N ILE A 5 8.94 3.08 -9.56
CA ILE A 5 8.14 2.68 -8.40
C ILE A 5 7.52 3.96 -7.86
N SER A 6 6.21 3.99 -7.76
CA SER A 6 5.51 5.09 -7.09
C SER A 6 4.83 4.55 -5.83
N LEU A 7 5.08 5.25 -4.74
CA LEU A 7 4.59 4.93 -3.40
C LEU A 7 3.18 5.51 -3.23
N TYR A 8 2.18 4.67 -3.00
CA TYR A 8 0.79 5.11 -2.80
C TYR A 8 0.32 4.79 -1.40
N THR A 9 -0.37 5.73 -0.75
CA THR A 9 -1.05 5.50 0.53
C THR A 9 -2.56 5.50 0.31
N VAL A 10 -3.22 4.40 0.67
CA VAL A 10 -4.68 4.33 0.71
C VAL A 10 -5.14 4.61 2.13
N VAL A 11 -5.90 5.69 2.29
CA VAL A 11 -6.56 6.05 3.54
C VAL A 11 -8.05 5.75 3.42
N VAL A 12 -8.54 4.83 4.25
CA VAL A 12 -9.98 4.60 4.41
C VAL A 12 -10.55 5.60 5.44
N ASN A 13 -11.57 6.36 5.02
CA ASN A 13 -12.35 7.32 5.83
C ASN A 13 -11.66 8.60 6.32
N GLY A 14 -11.49 9.58 5.42
CA GLY A 14 -11.10 10.95 5.76
C GLY A 14 -12.27 11.93 5.85
N HIS A 15 -13.00 11.98 6.98
CA HIS A 15 -14.04 13.00 7.19
C HIS A 15 -13.50 14.23 7.96
N VAL A 16 -13.77 15.42 7.41
CA VAL A 16 -13.51 16.74 8.03
C VAL A 16 -14.83 17.33 8.52
N GLU A 17 -15.35 16.75 9.59
CA GLU A 17 -16.38 17.37 10.42
C GLU A 17 -15.79 17.76 11.77
N LYS A 18 -16.46 18.65 12.50
CA LYS A 18 -16.09 18.99 13.88
C LYS A 18 -16.23 17.72 14.73
N ARG A 19 -15.12 17.02 14.96
CA ARG A 19 -15.14 15.71 15.61
C ARG A 19 -15.65 15.86 17.04
N ALA A 20 -16.61 15.02 17.42
CA ALA A 20 -17.09 14.92 18.79
C ALA A 20 -15.96 14.52 19.76
N ASP A 21 -14.94 13.83 19.24
CA ASP A 21 -13.74 13.45 19.94
C ASP A 21 -12.58 14.40 19.60
N SER A 22 -11.97 14.98 20.63
CA SER A 22 -10.85 15.92 20.50
C SER A 22 -9.47 15.24 20.42
N ARG A 23 -9.40 13.91 20.56
CA ARG A 23 -8.14 13.17 20.42
C ARG A 23 -7.62 13.30 18.99
N LYS A 24 -6.30 13.39 18.85
CA LYS A 24 -5.64 13.46 17.53
C LYS A 24 -5.88 12.13 16.80
N PRO A 25 -6.44 12.14 15.59
CA PRO A 25 -6.52 10.93 14.79
C PRO A 25 -5.13 10.51 14.30
N ILE A 26 -4.89 9.21 14.32
CA ILE A 26 -3.64 8.59 13.87
C ILE A 26 -3.97 7.61 12.75
N TRP A 27 -3.21 7.72 11.67
CA TRP A 27 -3.21 6.75 10.59
C TRP A 27 -2.04 5.81 10.81
N ASP A 28 -2.36 4.56 11.11
CA ASP A 28 -1.41 3.47 11.23
C ASP A 28 -1.36 2.77 9.87
N ILE A 29 -0.28 3.06 9.12
CA ILE A 29 -0.15 2.71 7.72
C ILE A 29 0.79 1.52 7.61
N ALA A 30 0.25 0.36 7.22
CA ALA A 30 1.06 -0.80 6.96
C ALA A 30 1.91 -0.59 5.69
N HIS A 31 3.22 -0.80 5.82
CA HIS A 31 4.19 -0.62 4.75
C HIS A 31 4.17 -1.81 3.77
N LYS A 32 4.31 -1.58 2.47
CA LYS A 32 4.59 -2.52 1.37
C LYS A 32 3.60 -3.68 1.25
N VAL A 33 2.31 -3.36 1.20
CA VAL A 33 1.20 -4.32 1.17
C VAL A 33 0.89 -4.70 -0.29
N ASN A 34 1.82 -5.38 -0.95
CA ASN A 34 1.77 -5.56 -2.42
C ASN A 34 1.02 -6.82 -2.90
N ASP A 35 0.22 -7.47 -2.05
CA ASP A 35 -0.72 -8.52 -2.45
C ASP A 35 -1.88 -8.64 -1.46
N LEU A 36 -2.91 -9.39 -1.87
CA LEU A 36 -4.19 -9.48 -1.16
C LEU A 36 -4.08 -10.22 0.18
N GLU A 37 -3.16 -11.18 0.34
CA GLU A 37 -2.99 -11.85 1.63
C GLU A 37 -2.48 -10.87 2.69
N LEU A 38 -1.59 -9.94 2.30
CA LEU A 38 -1.09 -8.92 3.21
C LEU A 38 -2.15 -7.87 3.57
N VAL A 39 -3.16 -7.65 2.70
CA VAL A 39 -4.30 -6.78 3.02
C VAL A 39 -5.03 -7.34 4.23
N ASP A 40 -5.43 -8.61 4.15
CA ASP A 40 -6.15 -9.27 5.23
C ASP A 40 -5.31 -9.36 6.51
N GLU A 41 -4.01 -9.67 6.38
CA GLU A 41 -3.06 -9.72 7.50
C GLU A 41 -2.98 -8.37 8.23
N TYR A 42 -2.61 -7.29 7.54
CA TYR A 42 -2.34 -6.02 8.21
C TYR A 42 -3.60 -5.28 8.67
N LEU A 43 -4.73 -5.43 7.96
CA LEU A 43 -6.01 -4.94 8.47
C LEU A 43 -6.46 -5.74 9.70
N GLY A 44 -6.23 -7.06 9.70
CA GLY A 44 -6.48 -7.94 10.86
C GLY A 44 -5.63 -7.57 12.08
N ASP A 45 -4.39 -7.12 11.86
CA ASP A 45 -3.47 -6.66 12.91
C ASP A 45 -3.79 -5.25 13.45
N GLY A 46 -4.70 -4.52 12.79
CA GLY A 46 -5.21 -3.22 13.26
C GLY A 46 -4.75 -2.00 12.47
N ALA A 47 -4.07 -2.18 11.34
CA ALA A 47 -3.77 -1.08 10.44
C ALA A 47 -5.06 -0.41 9.94
N ASN A 48 -5.01 0.91 9.75
CA ASN A 48 -6.14 1.68 9.21
C ASN A 48 -5.76 2.47 7.94
N GLY A 49 -4.55 2.24 7.44
CA GLY A 49 -4.10 2.62 6.11
C GLY A 49 -3.12 1.57 5.58
N LEU A 50 -3.00 1.49 4.27
CA LEU A 50 -2.07 0.59 3.59
C LEU A 50 -1.22 1.41 2.62
N GLU A 51 0.06 1.08 2.53
CA GLU A 51 0.98 1.60 1.54
C GLU A 51 1.33 0.52 0.51
N LEU A 52 1.33 0.90 -0.77
CA LEU A 52 1.47 0.04 -1.94
C LEU A 52 2.53 0.60 -2.89
N ASP A 53 3.35 -0.28 -3.44
CA ASP A 53 4.27 0.05 -4.52
C ASP A 53 3.64 -0.29 -5.86
N VAL A 54 3.37 0.72 -6.70
CA VAL A 54 2.93 0.47 -8.07
C VAL A 54 4.13 0.48 -9.01
N ALA A 55 4.35 -0.64 -9.69
CA ALA A 55 5.31 -0.76 -10.76
C ALA A 55 4.67 -0.33 -12.09
N PHE A 56 5.35 0.57 -12.80
CA PHE A 56 4.92 1.05 -14.11
C PHE A 56 5.76 0.47 -15.23
N THR A 57 5.12 0.21 -16.37
CA THR A 57 5.80 -0.05 -17.63
C THR A 57 6.51 1.21 -18.14
N LYS A 58 7.36 1.06 -19.17
CA LYS A 58 8.13 2.19 -19.73
C LYS A 58 7.26 3.31 -20.33
N ASP A 59 6.06 2.97 -20.78
CA ASP A 59 5.04 3.88 -21.30
C ASP A 59 4.15 4.49 -20.21
N GLY A 60 4.37 4.15 -18.92
CA GLY A 60 3.65 4.73 -17.79
C GLY A 60 2.33 4.02 -17.46
N THR A 61 2.10 2.82 -17.99
CA THR A 61 0.94 2.00 -17.63
C THR A 61 1.21 1.31 -16.29
N ALA A 62 0.26 1.37 -15.35
CA ALA A 62 0.35 0.66 -14.07
C ALA A 62 0.23 -0.86 -14.33
N GLU A 63 1.29 -1.60 -14.01
CA GLU A 63 1.39 -3.03 -14.31
C GLU A 63 0.93 -3.88 -13.11
N LYS A 64 1.53 -3.65 -11.95
CA LYS A 64 1.34 -4.50 -10.76
C LYS A 64 1.76 -3.82 -9.48
N MET A 65 1.31 -4.37 -8.36
CA MET A 65 1.83 -4.04 -7.05
C MET A 65 3.15 -4.78 -6.85
N TYR A 66 4.28 -4.07 -6.77
CA TYR A 66 5.61 -4.69 -6.68
C TYR A 66 6.72 -3.70 -6.29
N HIS A 67 7.46 -4.04 -5.23
CA HIS A 67 8.65 -3.30 -4.79
C HIS A 67 9.94 -3.74 -5.50
N GLY A 68 10.30 -5.02 -5.41
CA GLY A 68 11.60 -5.52 -5.85
C GLY A 68 12.76 -5.26 -4.87
N ILE A 69 13.98 -5.69 -5.24
CA ILE A 69 15.19 -5.59 -4.39
C ILE A 69 15.94 -4.30 -4.74
N PRO A 70 16.50 -3.57 -3.77
CA PRO A 70 16.49 -3.81 -2.31
C PRO A 70 15.18 -3.38 -1.64
N CYS A 71 14.84 -3.94 -0.49
CA CYS A 71 13.74 -3.49 0.36
C CYS A 71 14.11 -3.66 1.85
N ASP A 72 13.19 -3.31 2.77
CA ASP A 72 13.37 -3.50 4.22
C ASP A 72 13.99 -4.85 4.59
N CYS A 73 14.97 -4.79 5.50
CA CYS A 73 15.75 -5.94 5.93
C CYS A 73 14.86 -7.13 6.33
N PHE A 74 15.21 -8.32 5.86
CA PHE A 74 14.55 -9.60 6.18
C PHE A 74 13.10 -9.75 5.75
N ARG A 75 12.54 -8.78 5.02
CA ARG A 75 11.20 -8.89 4.44
C ARG A 75 11.28 -9.41 3.01
N SER A 76 10.37 -10.30 2.61
CA SER A 76 10.25 -10.69 1.20
C SER A 76 9.94 -9.45 0.36
N CYS A 77 10.77 -9.17 -0.65
CA CYS A 77 10.60 -8.04 -1.57
C CYS A 77 9.85 -8.41 -2.86
N LYS A 78 9.45 -9.68 -2.99
CA LYS A 78 8.95 -10.26 -4.26
C LYS A 78 7.44 -10.57 -4.26
N ARG A 79 6.77 -10.26 -3.16
CA ARG A 79 5.31 -10.31 -3.04
C ARG A 79 4.69 -9.33 -4.03
N THR A 80 3.67 -9.77 -4.77
CA THR A 80 3.14 -9.05 -5.94
C THR A 80 1.73 -9.47 -6.28
N GLU A 81 0.98 -8.55 -6.88
CA GLU A 81 -0.37 -8.76 -7.41
C GLU A 81 -0.56 -7.91 -8.66
N GLU A 82 -1.33 -8.40 -9.63
CA GLU A 82 -1.68 -7.61 -10.83
C GLU A 82 -2.42 -6.32 -10.44
N PHE A 83 -2.12 -5.19 -11.08
CA PHE A 83 -2.62 -3.89 -10.64
C PHE A 83 -4.16 -3.85 -10.59
N THR A 84 -4.81 -4.34 -11.65
CA THR A 84 -6.28 -4.36 -11.71
C THR A 84 -6.88 -5.28 -10.65
N LYS A 85 -6.28 -6.46 -10.44
CA LYS A 85 -6.77 -7.42 -9.45
C LYS A 85 -6.65 -6.90 -8.01
N TYR A 86 -5.63 -6.10 -7.73
CA TYR A 86 -5.48 -5.47 -6.43
C TYR A 86 -6.52 -4.35 -6.19
N MET A 87 -6.95 -3.68 -7.27
CA MET A 87 -7.84 -2.52 -7.22
C MET A 87 -9.34 -2.85 -7.36
N ASP A 88 -9.67 -4.10 -7.69
CA ASP A 88 -11.05 -4.63 -7.77
C ASP A 88 -11.67 -4.76 -6.37
#